data_AF-A0A6L5X6L9-F1
#
_entry.id   AF-A0A6L5X6L9-F1
#
_cell.length_a   1.000
_cell.length_b   1.000
_cell.length_c   1.000
_cell.angle_alpha   90.00
_cell.angle_beta   90.00
_cell.angle_gamma   90.00
#
_symmetry.space_group_name_H-M   'P 1'
#
loop_
_entity.id
_entity.type
_entity.pdbx_description
1 polymer ?
#
loop_
_entity_poly.entity_id
_entity_poly.type
_entity_poly.pdbx_seq_one_letter_code
_entity_poly.pdbx_strand_id
1 'polypeptide(L)'
;MTKNKTYRAAVYLRLSREDGDVADGGKQVSNSIANQKELVMDYLKSHPEITVVSTYTDDGFSGVNFERPEFQRMLSDIRATVEQQ
;
A
#
# COMPACT_ATOMS: atom_id res chain seq x y z
N MET A 1 -4.64 33.45 -7.20
CA MET A 1 -5.24 32.10 -7.09
C MET A 1 -4.10 31.10 -6.97
N THR A 2 -3.94 30.44 -5.82
CA THR A 2 -2.93 29.40 -5.62
C THR A 2 -3.31 28.17 -6.45
N LYS A 3 -2.41 27.69 -7.30
CA LYS A 3 -2.60 26.40 -7.99
C LYS A 3 -2.68 25.31 -6.92
N ASN A 4 -3.83 24.68 -6.72
CA ASN A 4 -3.91 23.47 -5.91
C ASN A 4 -3.17 22.37 -6.68
N LYS A 5 -2.05 21.93 -6.11
CA LYS A 5 -1.22 20.87 -6.68
C LYS A 5 -1.90 19.54 -6.38
N THR A 6 -2.27 18.79 -7.42
CA THR A 6 -2.78 17.42 -7.28
C THR A 6 -1.61 16.44 -7.26
N TYR A 7 -1.57 15.55 -6.27
CA TYR A 7 -0.59 14.48 -6.13
C TYR A 7 -1.21 13.16 -6.59
N ARG A 8 -0.57 12.47 -7.54
CA ARG A 8 -0.94 11.11 -7.92
C ARG A 8 -0.16 10.15 -7.04
N ALA A 9 -0.85 9.31 -6.26
CA ALA A 9 -0.24 8.42 -5.28
C ALA A 9 -0.61 6.95 -5.53
N ALA A 10 0.30 6.05 -5.13
CA ALA A 10 0.04 4.62 -5.06
C ALA A 10 -0.11 4.21 -3.59
N VAL A 11 -1.00 3.27 -3.32
CA VAL A 11 -1.13 2.62 -2.00
C VAL A 11 -0.46 1.26 -2.05
N TYR A 12 0.43 0.96 -1.11
CA TYR A 12 1.07 -0.35 -0.98
C TYR A 12 0.77 -0.92 0.40
N LEU A 13 0.21 -2.13 0.44
CA LEU A 13 -0.19 -2.84 1.64
C LEU A 13 0.60 -4.15 1.75
N ARG A 14 0.98 -4.56 2.96
CA ARG A 14 1.70 -5.82 3.17
C ARG A 14 1.31 -6.44 4.49
N LEU A 15 1.04 -7.74 4.49
CA LEU A 15 0.90 -8.54 5.69
C LEU A 15 2.00 -9.59 5.69
N SER A 16 2.87 -9.59 6.71
CA SER A 16 3.81 -10.70 6.91
C SER A 16 3.08 -11.90 7.49
N ARG A 17 3.41 -13.08 6.98
CA ARG A 17 3.10 -14.35 7.64
C ARG A 17 4.36 -14.83 8.34
N GLU A 18 4.34 -14.83 9.66
CA GLU A 18 5.35 -15.50 10.48
C GLU A 18 4.84 -16.93 10.72
N ASP A 19 5.71 -17.95 10.56
CA ASP A 19 5.38 -19.38 10.63
C ASP A 19 4.86 -19.86 12.01
N GLY A 20 4.52 -18.94 12.93
CA GLY A 20 4.05 -19.22 14.29
C GLY A 20 2.92 -18.32 14.80
N ASP A 21 2.37 -17.40 14.00
CA ASP A 21 1.30 -16.49 14.44
C ASP A 21 -0.09 -17.17 14.30
N VAL A 22 -0.27 -18.30 15.00
CA VAL A 22 -1.55 -18.97 15.22
C VAL A 22 -1.79 -19.07 16.71
N ALA A 23 -2.23 -17.97 17.36
CA ALA A 23 -2.79 -18.09 18.70
C ALA A 23 -3.72 -16.95 19.15
N ASP A 24 -3.61 -15.72 18.64
CA ASP A 24 -4.39 -14.60 19.20
C ASP A 24 -5.21 -13.88 18.13
N GLY A 25 -6.52 -14.16 18.09
CA GLY A 25 -7.46 -13.59 17.12
C GLY A 25 -7.54 -12.06 17.13
N GLY A 26 -7.04 -11.37 18.15
CA GLY A 26 -7.00 -9.91 18.22
C GLY A 26 -5.88 -9.28 17.39
N LYS A 27 -4.71 -9.92 17.32
CA LYS A 27 -3.52 -9.41 16.61
C LYS A 27 -3.66 -9.52 15.09
N GLN A 28 -4.33 -10.58 14.63
CA GLN A 28 -4.58 -10.82 13.20
C GLN A 28 -5.53 -9.77 12.59
N VAL A 29 -6.55 -9.33 13.32
CA VAL A 29 -7.50 -8.32 12.83
C VAL A 29 -6.83 -6.94 12.71
N SER A 30 -6.05 -6.53 13.73
CA SER A 30 -5.34 -5.25 13.72
C SER A 30 -4.28 -5.15 12.62
N ASN A 31 -3.60 -6.25 12.30
CA ASN A 31 -2.56 -6.26 11.26
C ASN A 31 -3.10 -6.57 9.85
N SER A 32 -4.38 -6.96 9.71
CA SER A 32 -4.95 -7.37 8.43
C SER A 32 -4.81 -6.32 7.32
N ILE A 33 -4.68 -6.79 6.08
CA ILE A 33 -4.69 -5.92 4.88
C ILE A 33 -5.94 -5.01 4.86
N ALA A 34 -7.09 -5.53 5.30
CA ALA A 34 -8.33 -4.78 5.37
C ALA A 34 -8.22 -3.57 6.33
N ASN A 35 -7.69 -3.78 7.53
CA ASN A 35 -7.49 -2.70 8.50
C ASN A 35 -6.47 -1.66 7.99
N GLN A 36 -5.36 -2.12 7.38
CA GLN A 36 -4.38 -1.21 6.78
C GLN A 36 -5.00 -0.35 5.66
N LYS A 37 -5.82 -0.97 4.80
CA LYS A 37 -6.55 -0.26 3.76
C LYS A 37 -7.50 0.78 4.34
N GLU A 38 -8.24 0.45 5.39
CA GLU A 38 -9.15 1.37 6.06
C GLU A 38 -8.40 2.60 6.60
N LEU A 39 -7.28 2.39 7.30
CA LEU A 39 -6.45 3.47 7.82
C LEU A 39 -5.94 4.41 6.72
N VAL A 40 -5.48 3.85 5.60
CA VAL A 40 -5.03 4.65 4.45
C VAL A 40 -6.19 5.43 3.84
N MET A 41 -7.34 4.78 3.64
CA MET A 41 -8.51 5.45 3.06
C MET A 41 -9.05 6.54 3.97
N ASP A 42 -9.01 6.36 5.30
CA ASP A 42 -9.42 7.36 6.26
C ASP A 42 -8.51 8.60 6.23
N TYR A 43 -7.20 8.38 6.19
CA TYR A 43 -6.24 9.46 5.98
C TYR A 43 -6.55 10.26 4.70
N LEU A 44 -6.83 9.57 3.58
CA LEU A 44 -7.11 10.21 2.30
C LEU A 44 -8.40 11.04 2.28
N LYS A 45 -9.39 10.75 3.13
CA LYS A 45 -10.62 11.58 3.23
C LYS A 45 -10.29 13.04 3.58
N SER A 46 -9.22 13.25 4.35
CA SER A 46 -8.77 14.57 4.80
C SER A 46 -7.81 15.25 3.82
N HIS A 47 -7.39 14.57 2.75
CA HIS A 47 -6.35 15.02 1.82
C HIS A 47 -6.84 14.98 0.36
N PRO A 48 -7.80 15.86 -0.03
CA PRO A 48 -8.39 15.87 -1.37
C PRO A 48 -7.39 16.20 -2.49
N GLU A 49 -6.22 16.74 -2.16
CA GLU A 49 -5.12 16.96 -3.09
C GLU A 49 -4.44 15.66 -3.53
N ILE A 50 -4.68 14.53 -2.86
CA ILE A 50 -4.09 13.23 -3.19
C ILE A 50 -5.12 12.39 -3.97
N THR A 51 -4.76 12.01 -5.19
CA THR A 51 -5.50 11.07 -6.02
C THR A 51 -4.77 9.74 -6.04
N VAL A 52 -5.38 8.70 -5.45
CA VAL A 52 -4.86 7.33 -5.55
C VAL A 52 -5.09 6.80 -6.96
N VAL A 53 -4.02 6.39 -7.64
CA VAL A 53 -4.07 5.86 -9.00
C VAL A 53 -3.96 4.34 -9.06
N SER A 54 -3.34 3.73 -8.05
CA SER A 54 -3.14 2.28 -7.97
C SER A 54 -3.08 1.82 -6.51
N THR A 55 -3.43 0.55 -6.27
CA THR A 55 -3.21 -0.14 -5.00
C THR A 55 -2.52 -1.47 -5.27
N TYR A 56 -1.54 -1.80 -4.42
CA TYR A 56 -0.67 -2.98 -4.50
C TYR A 56 -0.72 -3.70 -3.17
N THR A 57 -0.75 -5.03 -3.15
CA THR A 57 -0.96 -5.79 -1.91
C THR A 57 -0.17 -7.10 -1.88
N ASP A 58 0.79 -7.20 -0.98
CA ASP A 58 1.54 -8.42 -0.73
C ASP A 58 1.07 -9.10 0.57
N ASP A 59 0.20 -10.10 0.44
CA ASP A 59 -0.31 -10.92 1.55
C ASP A 59 0.58 -12.15 1.80
N GLY A 60 1.04 -12.30 3.04
CA GLY A 60 1.92 -13.39 3.44
C GLY A 60 3.40 -13.21 3.08
N PHE A 61 3.82 -12.00 2.70
CA PHE A 61 5.21 -11.74 2.29
C PHE A 61 6.07 -11.19 3.41
N SER A 62 7.27 -11.75 3.53
CA SER A 62 8.27 -11.31 4.50
C SER A 62 8.71 -9.86 4.26
N GLY A 63 9.07 -9.18 5.34
CA GLY A 63 9.63 -7.83 5.29
C GLY A 63 11.15 -7.79 5.01
N VAL A 64 11.82 -8.96 5.00
CA VAL A 64 13.29 -9.05 5.00
C VAL A 64 13.93 -8.87 3.62
N ASN A 65 13.16 -9.03 2.54
CA ASN A 65 13.64 -8.86 1.17
C ASN A 65 12.63 -8.07 0.32
N PHE A 66 13.01 -7.82 -0.93
CA PHE A 66 12.18 -7.13 -1.92
C PHE A 66 11.53 -8.09 -2.92
N GLU A 67 11.59 -9.41 -2.69
CA GLU A 67 10.97 -10.44 -3.53
C GLU A 67 9.47 -10.52 -3.25
N ARG A 68 8.79 -9.41 -3.56
CA ARG A 68 7.39 -9.16 -3.25
C ARG A 68 6.71 -8.75 -4.55
N PRO A 69 5.86 -9.60 -5.14
CA PRO A 69 5.32 -9.41 -6.49
C PRO A 69 4.65 -8.05 -6.68
N GLU A 70 3.81 -7.63 -5.73
CA GLU A 70 3.07 -6.39 -5.88
C GLU A 70 3.93 -5.15 -5.64
N PHE A 71 4.94 -5.26 -4.77
CA PHE A 71 5.99 -4.25 -4.65
C PHE A 71 6.81 -4.10 -5.95
N GLN A 72 7.20 -5.21 -6.58
CA GLN A 72 7.94 -5.17 -7.85
C GLN A 72 7.07 -4.62 -8.98
N ARG A 73 5.78 -4.97 -9.03
CA ARG A 73 4.80 -4.41 -9.97
C ARG A 73 4.68 -2.89 -9.79
N MET A 74 4.55 -2.41 -8.54
CA MET A 74 4.54 -0.98 -8.25
C MET A 74 5.78 -0.25 -8.76
N LEU A 75 6.97 -0.81 -8.55
CA LEU A 75 8.21 -0.21 -9.06
C LEU A 75 8.26 -0.20 -10.58
N SER A 76 7.78 -1.26 -11.24
CA SER A 76 7.66 -1.33 -12.69
C SER A 76 6.73 -0.24 -13.22
N ASP A 77 5.55 -0.09 -12.62
CA ASP A 77 4.56 0.91 -13.03
C ASP A 77 5.09 2.35 -12.83
N ILE A 78 5.85 2.59 -11.76
CA ILE A 78 6.54 3.88 -11.53
C ILE A 78 7.55 4.17 -12.65
N ARG A 79 8.40 3.20 -13.00
CA ARG A 79 9.42 3.36 -14.04
C ARG A 79 8.79 3.65 -15.40
N ALA A 80 7.80 2.85 -15.80
CA ALA A 80 7.08 3.04 -17.05
C ALA A 80 6.40 4.43 -17.15
N THR A 81 5.92 4.96 -16.02
CA THR A 81 5.30 6.30 -15.98
C THR A 81 6.31 7.43 -16.16
N VAL A 82 7.58 7.23 -15.77
CA VAL A 82 8.67 8.21 -15.96
C VAL A 82 9.16 8.23 -17.41
N GLU A 83 9.14 7.08 -18.10
CA GLU A 83 9.60 6.96 -19.49
C GLU A 83 8.61 7.54 -20.52
N GLN A 84 7.39 7.90 -20.10
CA GLN A 84 6.35 8.49 -20.97
C GLN A 84 6.12 9.99 -20.75
N GLN A 85 7.04 10.68 -20.06
CA GLN A 85 7.05 12.15 -19.89
C GLN A 85 8.33 12.74 -20.49
#